data_AF-A7T622-F1
#
_entry.id   AF-A7T622-F1
#
_cell.length_a   1.000
_cell.length_b   1.000
_cell.length_c   1.000
_cell.angle_alpha   90.00
_cell.angle_beta   90.00
_cell.angle_gamma   90.00
#
_symmetry.space_group_name_H-M   'P 1'
#
loop_
_entity.id
_entity.type
_entity.pdbx_description
1 polymer ?
#
loop_
_entity_poly.entity_id
_entity_poly.type
_entity_poly.pdbx_seq_one_letter_code
_entity_poly.pdbx_strand_id
1 'polypeptide(L)'
;MCNFDKDMCFWENDWSSTPTFHWRRHRGHTPSRNTGPDTFKSSYSPTGYYIYLETSWPARRAYTATLISKWLPPSELKCLTFWYSMYGHSVGAMRVYIRDDFEIKKLLWLRSGQQGMKWRKADINISSSSRYRIIFEGVRGNGYTGDIALDDISFTNGKCNDPGSTTARA
;
A
#
# COMPACT_ATOMS: atom_id res chain seq x y z
N MET A 1 -13.16 4.15 -0.11
CA MET A 1 -12.32 2.94 0.06
C MET A 1 -11.92 2.44 -1.32
N CYS A 2 -10.77 1.79 -1.45
CA CYS A 2 -10.31 1.11 -2.65
C CYS A 2 -9.80 -0.28 -2.29
N ASN A 3 -10.51 -1.30 -2.74
CA ASN A 3 -10.20 -2.72 -2.51
C ASN A 3 -9.74 -3.43 -3.80
N PHE A 4 -9.48 -2.68 -4.86
CA PHE A 4 -8.93 -3.15 -6.14
C PHE A 4 -9.77 -4.18 -6.93
N ASP A 5 -10.92 -4.63 -6.45
CA ASP A 5 -11.74 -5.67 -7.09
C ASP A 5 -12.13 -5.35 -8.53
N LYS A 6 -12.45 -4.08 -8.80
CA LYS A 6 -12.89 -3.63 -10.13
C LYS A 6 -11.75 -3.03 -10.95
N ASP A 7 -10.95 -2.16 -10.35
CA ASP A 7 -9.90 -1.37 -11.01
C ASP A 7 -8.93 -0.77 -9.96
N MET A 8 -8.08 0.19 -10.35
CA MET A 8 -7.16 0.91 -9.45
C MET A 8 -7.82 2.06 -8.66
N CYS A 9 -9.14 2.22 -8.77
CA CYS A 9 -9.93 3.33 -8.22
C CYS A 9 -9.40 4.70 -8.72
N PHE A 10 -8.80 5.49 -7.84
CA PHE A 10 -8.15 6.77 -8.15
C PHE A 10 -6.62 6.72 -8.00
N TRP A 11 -6.05 5.53 -7.77
CA TRP A 11 -4.63 5.34 -7.59
C TRP A 11 -3.93 5.16 -8.93
N GLU A 12 -2.80 5.83 -9.10
CA GLU A 12 -2.03 5.81 -10.33
C GLU A 12 -0.61 5.37 -10.04
N ASN A 13 -0.06 4.50 -10.90
CA ASN A 13 1.38 4.24 -10.87
C ASN A 13 2.14 5.47 -11.37
N ASP A 14 3.24 5.79 -10.72
CA ASP A 14 4.23 6.70 -11.27
C ASP A 14 5.05 5.96 -12.34
N TRP A 15 4.81 6.30 -13.59
CA TRP A 15 5.50 5.68 -14.72
C TRP A 15 6.87 6.31 -15.00
N SER A 16 7.26 7.35 -14.26
CA SER A 16 8.52 8.08 -14.49
C SER A 16 9.74 7.44 -13.82
N SER A 17 9.56 6.65 -12.75
CA SER A 17 10.68 6.16 -11.92
C SER A 17 11.36 4.90 -12.47
N THR A 18 10.60 3.92 -12.97
CA THR A 18 11.16 2.67 -13.52
C THR A 18 10.15 1.95 -14.43
N PRO A 19 10.46 1.74 -15.73
CA PRO A 19 9.47 1.23 -16.69
C PRO A 19 8.98 -0.19 -16.41
N THR A 20 9.75 -1.00 -15.66
CA THR A 20 9.46 -2.44 -15.48
C THR A 20 8.98 -2.81 -14.06
N PHE A 21 9.01 -1.90 -13.10
CA PHE A 21 8.66 -2.18 -11.70
C PHE A 21 7.58 -1.22 -11.19
N HIS A 22 6.34 -1.70 -11.16
CA HIS A 22 5.15 -0.94 -10.81
C HIS A 22 4.17 -1.82 -10.04
N TRP A 23 3.21 -1.20 -9.34
CA TRP A 23 2.15 -1.93 -8.66
C TRP A 23 1.22 -2.58 -9.69
N ARG A 24 1.04 -3.90 -9.55
CA ARG A 24 0.19 -4.70 -10.44
C ARG A 24 -0.98 -5.25 -9.66
N ARG A 25 -2.15 -5.19 -10.27
CA ARG A 25 -3.33 -5.84 -9.72
C ARG A 25 -3.24 -7.35 -9.94
N HIS A 26 -3.50 -8.13 -8.91
CA HIS A 26 -3.40 -9.59 -8.92
C HIS A 26 -4.49 -10.24 -8.05
N ARG A 27 -4.67 -11.55 -8.24
CA ARG A 27 -5.61 -12.39 -7.49
C ARG A 27 -4.98 -13.76 -7.23
N GLY A 28 -5.29 -14.36 -6.08
CA GLY A 28 -4.72 -15.64 -5.68
C GLY A 28 -3.27 -15.54 -5.21
N HIS A 29 -2.52 -16.63 -5.31
CA HIS A 29 -1.12 -16.69 -4.86
C HIS A 29 -0.21 -15.90 -5.81
N THR A 30 0.88 -15.33 -5.27
CA THR A 30 1.92 -14.74 -6.12
C THR A 30 2.72 -15.83 -6.86
N PRO A 31 3.34 -15.53 -8.01
CA PRO A 31 4.06 -16.52 -8.81
C PRO A 31 5.26 -17.16 -8.09
N SER A 32 5.88 -16.45 -7.16
CA SER A 32 7.00 -16.96 -6.37
C SER A 32 6.53 -17.86 -5.21
N ARG A 33 7.27 -18.96 -4.99
CA ARG A 33 7.02 -19.87 -3.86
C ARG A 33 7.46 -19.23 -2.55
N ASN A 34 6.71 -19.46 -1.47
CA ASN A 34 6.99 -18.95 -0.12
C ASN A 34 7.09 -17.43 -0.03
N THR A 35 6.26 -16.72 -0.79
CA THR A 35 6.16 -15.27 -0.82
C THR A 35 4.71 -14.84 -0.96
N GLY A 36 4.47 -13.55 -0.80
CA GLY A 36 3.14 -12.99 -1.02
C GLY A 36 2.18 -13.25 0.13
N PRO A 37 0.97 -12.68 0.04
CA PRO A 37 -0.05 -12.87 1.05
C PRO A 37 -0.51 -14.33 1.12
N ASP A 38 -0.73 -14.83 2.34
CA ASP A 38 -1.57 -15.99 2.53
C ASP A 38 -2.94 -15.72 1.89
N THR A 39 -3.36 -16.58 0.97
CA THR A 39 -4.66 -16.45 0.30
C THR A 39 -5.81 -16.78 1.25
N PHE A 40 -5.52 -17.38 2.41
CA PHE A 40 -6.46 -17.53 3.52
C PHE A 40 -6.53 -16.26 4.38
N LYS A 41 -6.98 -15.15 3.78
CA LYS A 41 -7.55 -14.03 4.54
C LYS A 41 -8.92 -14.54 5.04
N SER A 42 -9.00 -15.05 6.28
CA SER A 42 -10.19 -15.76 6.83
C SER A 42 -11.48 -14.94 6.97
N SER A 43 -11.57 -13.79 6.31
CA SER A 43 -12.73 -12.88 6.34
C SER A 43 -12.94 -12.11 5.04
N TYR A 44 -12.13 -12.34 4.00
CA TYR A 44 -12.31 -11.74 2.67
C TYR A 44 -12.03 -12.79 1.61
N SER A 45 -13.02 -12.99 0.74
CA SER A 45 -13.14 -14.08 -0.22
C SER A 45 -11.84 -14.38 -1.01
N PRO A 46 -11.52 -15.67 -1.30
CA PRO A 46 -10.43 -16.07 -2.21
C PRO A 46 -10.56 -15.53 -3.66
N THR A 47 -11.58 -14.70 -3.93
CA THR A 47 -11.89 -14.07 -5.21
C THR A 47 -11.52 -12.59 -5.30
N GLY A 48 -11.08 -11.96 -4.21
CA GLY A 48 -10.75 -10.52 -4.18
C GLY A 48 -9.44 -10.19 -4.89
N TYR A 49 -9.35 -9.00 -5.47
CA TYR A 49 -8.08 -8.49 -6.02
C TYR A 49 -7.31 -7.69 -4.97
N TYR A 50 -6.00 -7.67 -5.13
CA TYR A 50 -5.10 -6.78 -4.41
C TYR A 50 -4.08 -6.22 -5.40
N ILE A 51 -3.26 -5.27 -4.97
CA ILE A 51 -2.10 -4.84 -5.75
C ILE A 51 -0.82 -5.34 -5.10
N TYR A 52 0.17 -5.67 -5.90
CA TYR A 52 1.45 -6.14 -5.39
C TYR A 52 2.62 -5.74 -6.27
N LEU A 53 3.80 -5.88 -5.70
CA LEU A 53 5.06 -5.72 -6.37
C LEU A 53 5.66 -7.07 -6.66
N GLU A 54 5.70 -7.40 -7.96
CA GLU A 54 6.40 -8.56 -8.47
C GLU A 54 7.91 -8.28 -8.42
N THR A 55 8.61 -8.95 -7.50
CA THR A 55 10.06 -8.75 -7.34
C THR A 55 10.91 -9.67 -8.21
N SER A 56 10.29 -10.60 -8.94
CA SER A 56 10.98 -11.42 -9.94
C SER A 56 11.50 -10.62 -11.14
N TRP A 57 12.33 -11.29 -11.94
CA TRP A 57 13.03 -10.72 -13.09
C TRP A 57 12.05 -10.01 -14.05
N PRO A 58 12.40 -8.85 -14.67
CA PRO A 58 13.72 -8.22 -14.79
C PRO A 58 14.04 -7.11 -13.77
N ALA A 59 13.40 -7.07 -12.59
CA ALA A 59 13.62 -5.98 -11.65
C ALA A 59 15.06 -5.98 -11.06
N ARG A 60 15.72 -4.81 -10.98
CA ARG A 60 17.08 -4.63 -10.40
C ARG A 60 17.01 -4.17 -8.95
N ARG A 61 18.12 -4.27 -8.21
CA ARG A 61 18.19 -3.80 -6.81
C ARG A 61 17.85 -2.30 -6.74
N ALA A 62 17.22 -1.89 -5.64
CA ALA A 62 16.81 -0.51 -5.37
C ALA A 62 15.77 0.10 -6.32
N TYR A 63 15.12 -0.70 -7.17
CA TYR A 63 13.95 -0.23 -7.91
C TYR A 63 12.82 0.14 -6.94
N THR A 64 12.18 1.26 -7.24
CA THR A 64 11.03 1.76 -6.49
C THR A 64 9.81 1.82 -7.40
N ALA A 65 8.70 1.31 -6.87
CA ALA A 65 7.40 1.43 -7.48
C ALA A 65 6.55 2.36 -6.63
N THR A 66 6.02 3.40 -7.27
CA THR A 66 5.30 4.45 -6.58
C THR A 66 3.84 4.44 -7.03
N LEU A 67 2.92 4.36 -6.06
CA LEU A 67 1.50 4.50 -6.27
C LEU A 67 1.04 5.82 -5.64
N ILE A 68 0.40 6.67 -6.43
CA ILE A 68 0.06 8.04 -6.08
C ILE A 68 -1.46 8.19 -6.06
N SER A 69 -1.99 8.83 -5.02
CA SER A 69 -3.41 9.19 -4.98
C SER A 69 -3.71 10.38 -5.89
N LYS A 70 -4.99 10.58 -6.22
CA LYS A 70 -5.47 11.91 -6.62
C LYS A 70 -5.11 12.98 -5.58
N TRP A 71 -5.19 14.25 -5.97
CA TRP A 71 -5.14 15.36 -5.03
C TRP A 71 -6.30 15.28 -4.04
N LEU A 72 -5.97 15.32 -2.76
CA LEU A 72 -6.90 15.37 -1.64
C LEU A 72 -6.96 16.81 -1.11
N PRO A 73 -8.14 17.28 -0.67
CA PRO A 73 -8.28 18.62 -0.11
C PRO A 73 -7.53 18.74 1.23
N PRO A 74 -7.21 19.97 1.68
CA PRO A 74 -6.69 20.21 3.02
C PRO A 74 -7.55 19.52 4.09
N SER A 75 -6.91 19.08 5.15
CA SER A 75 -7.57 18.35 6.23
C SER A 75 -6.80 18.51 7.52
N GLU A 76 -7.47 18.95 8.58
CA GLU A 76 -6.88 19.03 9.92
C GLU A 76 -6.54 17.65 10.48
N LEU A 77 -7.45 16.68 10.32
CA LEU A 77 -7.24 15.31 10.78
C LEU A 77 -8.05 14.28 9.97
N LYS A 78 -7.34 13.34 9.36
CA LYS A 78 -7.89 12.14 8.71
C LYS A 78 -7.14 10.91 9.15
N CYS A 79 -7.82 9.77 9.15
CA CYS A 79 -7.21 8.47 9.29
C CYS A 79 -7.09 7.79 7.93
N LEU A 80 -5.86 7.50 7.50
CA LEU A 80 -5.59 6.56 6.42
C LEU A 80 -5.44 5.17 7.01
N THR A 81 -6.22 4.22 6.51
CA THR A 81 -6.03 2.80 6.83
C THR A 81 -5.83 1.99 5.57
N PHE A 82 -5.03 0.93 5.68
CA PHE A 82 -4.80 -0.01 4.59
C PHE A 82 -4.34 -1.35 5.15
N TRP A 83 -4.52 -2.40 4.37
CA TRP A 83 -3.95 -3.72 4.63
C TRP A 83 -2.70 -3.93 3.79
N TYR A 84 -1.68 -4.53 4.39
CA TYR A 84 -0.43 -4.86 3.71
C TYR A 84 0.03 -6.28 4.04
N SER A 85 0.74 -6.90 3.09
CA SER A 85 1.49 -8.13 3.31
C SER A 85 2.92 -7.95 2.82
N MET A 86 3.88 -8.45 3.60
CA MET A 86 5.31 -8.32 3.36
C MET A 86 5.97 -9.62 3.80
N TYR A 87 5.96 -10.62 2.92
CA TYR A 87 6.42 -11.98 3.22
C TYR A 87 7.43 -12.47 2.18
N GLY A 88 8.52 -13.06 2.67
CA GLY A 88 9.63 -13.54 1.86
C GLY A 88 10.99 -13.05 2.35
N HIS A 89 12.03 -13.84 2.05
CA HIS A 89 13.40 -13.63 2.51
C HIS A 89 14.02 -12.32 1.98
N SER A 90 13.63 -11.89 0.78
CA SER A 90 14.21 -10.70 0.14
C SER A 90 13.24 -9.54 0.02
N VAL A 91 12.25 -9.44 0.92
CA VAL A 91 11.36 -8.28 1.00
C VAL A 91 12.21 -7.03 1.26
N GLY A 92 12.00 -5.99 0.45
CA GLY A 92 12.68 -4.71 0.63
C GLY A 92 12.01 -3.86 1.70
N ALA A 93 11.41 -2.75 1.29
CA ALA A 93 10.74 -1.84 2.21
C ALA A 93 9.46 -1.27 1.60
N MET A 94 8.54 -0.84 2.46
CA MET A 94 7.34 -0.14 2.07
C MET A 94 7.26 1.16 2.86
N ARG A 95 7.03 2.26 2.15
CA ARG A 95 6.98 3.61 2.70
C ARG A 95 5.69 4.29 2.31
N VAL A 96 5.15 5.09 3.22
CA VAL A 96 4.02 5.98 2.94
C VAL A 96 4.47 7.41 3.15
N TYR A 97 4.26 8.24 2.15
CA TYR A 97 4.55 9.67 2.22
C TYR A 97 3.28 10.49 2.02
N ILE A 98 3.29 11.68 2.59
CA ILE A 98 2.45 12.80 2.15
C ILE A 98 3.31 13.75 1.33
N ARG A 99 2.73 14.31 0.26
CA ARG A 99 3.34 15.39 -0.53
C ARG A 99 2.30 16.48 -0.75
N ASP A 100 2.60 17.72 -0.37
CA ASP A 100 1.68 18.85 -0.53
C ASP A 100 1.86 19.61 -1.86
N ASP A 101 1.03 20.62 -2.11
CA ASP A 101 1.10 21.52 -3.28
C ASP A 101 2.45 22.28 -3.38
N PHE A 102 3.25 22.35 -2.30
CA PHE A 102 4.57 22.97 -2.30
C PHE A 102 5.71 21.96 -2.56
N GLU A 103 5.35 20.75 -3.00
CA GLU A 103 6.26 19.61 -3.22
C GLU A 103 7.02 19.15 -1.96
N ILE A 104 6.55 19.52 -0.77
CA ILE A 104 7.14 19.07 0.50
C ILE A 104 6.73 17.62 0.74
N LYS A 105 7.67 16.68 0.55
CA LYS A 105 7.49 15.24 0.79
C LYS A 105 7.90 14.86 2.22
N LYS A 106 6.96 14.35 3.02
CA LYS A 106 7.19 13.89 4.41
C LYS A 106 6.87 12.40 4.56
N LEU A 107 7.78 11.65 5.20
CA LEU A 107 7.57 10.23 5.54
C LEU A 107 6.56 10.12 6.69
N LEU A 108 5.52 9.31 6.49
CA LEU A 108 4.49 9.03 7.49
C LEU A 108 4.62 7.64 8.09
N TRP A 109 5.07 6.66 7.30
CA TRP A 109 5.14 5.27 7.74
C TRP A 109 6.20 4.49 6.96
N LEU A 110 6.84 3.53 7.63
CA LEU A 110 7.87 2.66 7.06
C LEU A 110 7.80 1.27 7.71
N ARG A 111 7.89 0.23 6.89
CA ARG A 111 8.29 -1.12 7.29
C ARG A 111 9.34 -1.66 6.32
N SER A 112 10.25 -2.49 6.83
CA SER A 112 11.32 -3.09 6.04
C SER A 112 11.48 -4.56 6.40
N GLY A 113 11.90 -5.37 5.43
CA GLY A 113 12.06 -6.81 5.59
C GLY A 113 10.74 -7.54 5.81
N GLN A 114 10.85 -8.82 6.12
CA GLN A 114 9.72 -9.70 6.36
C GLN A 114 8.89 -9.27 7.58
N GLN A 115 7.57 -9.16 7.40
CA GLN A 115 6.59 -8.86 8.44
C GLN A 115 5.76 -10.09 8.83
N GLY A 116 6.05 -11.25 8.24
CA GLY A 116 5.31 -12.50 8.42
C GLY A 116 4.25 -12.71 7.34
N MET A 117 3.67 -13.92 7.34
CA MET A 117 2.81 -14.41 6.25
C MET A 117 1.40 -13.80 6.24
N LYS A 118 0.93 -13.30 7.39
CA LYS A 118 -0.42 -12.77 7.54
C LYS A 118 -0.51 -11.32 7.05
N TRP A 119 -1.66 -10.98 6.50
CA TRP A 119 -2.07 -9.59 6.29
C TRP A 119 -2.05 -8.82 7.61
N ARG A 120 -1.56 -7.58 7.55
CA ARG A 120 -1.51 -6.65 8.67
C ARG A 120 -2.22 -5.36 8.30
N LYS A 121 -2.89 -4.75 9.26
CA LYS A 121 -3.50 -3.43 9.10
C LYS A 121 -2.53 -2.35 9.56
N ALA A 122 -2.51 -1.22 8.85
CA ALA A 122 -1.85 0.00 9.27
C ALA A 122 -2.88 1.14 9.34
N ASP A 123 -2.68 2.04 10.30
CA ASP A 123 -3.52 3.21 10.54
C ASP A 123 -2.58 4.41 10.75
N ILE A 124 -2.78 5.49 9.98
CA ILE A 124 -1.91 6.67 9.96
C ILE A 124 -2.77 7.92 10.06
N ASN A 125 -2.50 8.76 11.07
CA ASN A 125 -3.07 10.10 11.15
C ASN A 125 -2.42 11.02 10.13
N ILE A 126 -3.24 11.70 9.33
CA ILE A 126 -2.83 12.63 8.29
C ILE A 126 -3.39 14.01 8.60
N SER A 127 -2.53 15.02 8.50
CA SER A 127 -2.90 16.42 8.57
C SER A 127 -2.13 17.22 7.52
N SER A 128 -2.80 18.17 6.88
CA SER A 128 -2.20 19.11 5.93
C SER A 128 -3.07 20.34 5.75
N SER A 129 -2.44 21.52 5.76
CA SER A 129 -3.09 22.82 5.53
C SER A 129 -3.29 23.16 4.05
N SER A 130 -2.69 22.39 3.14
CA SER A 130 -2.80 22.54 1.68
C SER A 130 -3.37 21.26 1.07
N ARG A 131 -3.68 21.26 -0.25
CA ARG A 131 -3.99 19.99 -0.90
C ARG A 131 -2.75 19.11 -0.89
N TYR A 132 -2.98 17.81 -0.86
CA TYR A 132 -1.90 16.84 -0.74
C TYR A 132 -2.19 15.56 -1.51
N ARG A 133 -1.14 14.78 -1.74
CA ARG A 133 -1.20 13.40 -2.26
C ARG A 133 -0.62 12.45 -1.24
N ILE A 134 -1.17 11.25 -1.19
CA ILE A 134 -0.58 10.11 -0.50
C ILE A 134 0.17 9.27 -1.51
N ILE A 135 1.37 8.85 -1.12
CA ILE A 135 2.29 8.12 -1.96
C ILE A 135 2.67 6.83 -1.25
N PHE A 136 2.33 5.69 -1.83
CA PHE A 136 2.84 4.38 -1.42
C PHE A 136 4.05 4.04 -2.29
N GLU A 137 5.22 3.98 -1.67
CA GLU A 137 6.48 3.63 -2.32
C GLU A 137 6.93 2.26 -1.83
N GLY A 138 6.94 1.28 -2.73
CA GLY A 138 7.53 -0.02 -2.44
C GLY A 138 8.91 -0.11 -3.05
N VAL A 139 9.86 -0.56 -2.24
CA VAL A 139 11.28 -0.67 -2.55
C VAL A 139 11.60 -2.14 -2.72
N ARG A 140 12.15 -2.51 -3.87
CA ARG A 140 12.60 -3.88 -4.12
C ARG A 140 13.78 -4.23 -3.22
N GLY A 141 13.74 -5.42 -2.62
CA GLY A 141 14.86 -5.95 -1.84
C GLY A 141 15.95 -6.58 -2.72
N ASN A 142 16.78 -7.43 -2.11
CA ASN A 142 18.00 -7.93 -2.75
C ASN A 142 17.83 -9.21 -3.60
N GLY A 143 16.59 -9.69 -3.77
CA GLY A 143 16.26 -10.94 -4.45
C GLY A 143 14.83 -10.96 -4.98
N TYR A 144 14.43 -12.09 -5.56
CA TYR A 144 13.12 -12.32 -6.19
C TYR A 144 12.09 -12.96 -5.25
N THR A 145 12.48 -13.24 -3.99
CA THR A 145 11.65 -13.95 -3.02
C THR A 145 11.11 -12.98 -1.95
N GLY A 146 10.50 -11.87 -2.36
CA GLY A 146 9.98 -10.92 -1.39
C GLY A 146 8.91 -10.00 -1.96
N ASP A 147 7.65 -10.39 -1.83
CA ASP A 147 6.54 -9.61 -2.35
C ASP A 147 6.01 -8.62 -1.31
N ILE A 148 5.58 -7.48 -1.81
CA ILE A 148 4.86 -6.47 -1.03
C ILE A 148 3.49 -6.34 -1.68
N ALA A 149 2.43 -6.52 -0.89
CA ALA A 149 1.05 -6.41 -1.34
C ALA A 149 0.30 -5.36 -0.51
N LEU A 150 -0.67 -4.70 -1.16
CA LEU A 150 -1.57 -3.71 -0.59
C LEU A 150 -3.02 -4.02 -0.95
N ASP A 151 -3.90 -3.75 -0.02
CA ASP A 151 -5.34 -3.94 -0.18
C ASP A 151 -6.13 -2.98 0.73
N ASP A 152 -7.43 -2.82 0.46
CA ASP A 152 -8.41 -2.17 1.33
C ASP A 152 -7.99 -0.77 1.83
N ILE A 153 -7.50 0.07 0.92
CA ILE A 153 -7.05 1.43 1.24
C ILE A 153 -8.26 2.35 1.48
N SER A 154 -8.32 3.00 2.63
CA SER A 154 -9.43 3.88 2.99
C SER A 154 -8.99 5.13 3.74
N PHE A 155 -9.80 6.18 3.62
CA PHE A 155 -9.67 7.43 4.35
C PHE A 155 -10.95 7.66 5.14
N THR A 156 -10.84 7.93 6.43
CA THR A 156 -11.95 8.38 7.28
C THR A 156 -11.60 9.73 7.90
N ASN A 157 -12.62 10.54 8.17
CA ASN A 157 -12.41 11.80 8.89
C ASN A 157 -12.15 11.51 10.37
N GLY A 158 -11.32 12.34 11.02
CA GLY A 158 -10.97 12.19 12.42
C GLY A 158 -9.72 11.33 12.66
N LYS A 159 -9.47 11.04 13.95
CA LYS A 159 -8.28 10.33 14.39
C LYS A 159 -8.41 8.83 14.11
N CYS A 160 -7.29 8.18 13.78
CA CYS A 160 -7.24 6.73 13.78
C CYS A 160 -7.55 6.17 15.17
N ASN A 161 -8.35 5.11 15.19
CA ASN A 161 -8.80 4.42 16.40
C ASN A 161 -9.55 5.32 17.39
N ASP A 162 -10.30 6.31 16.89
CA ASP A 162 -11.20 7.11 17.72
C ASP A 162 -12.37 6.25 18.22
N PRO A 163 -12.51 6.05 19.55
CA PRO A 163 -13.61 5.28 20.14
C PRO A 163 -15.00 5.83 19.76
N GLY A 164 -15.09 7.12 19.41
CA GLY A 164 -16.33 7.77 18.97
C GLY A 164 -16.74 7.51 17.52
N SER A 165 -15.91 6.82 16.73
CA SER A 165 -16.16 6.54 15.31
C SER A 165 -16.81 5.18 15.02
N THR A 166 -17.28 4.48 16.06
CA THR A 166 -18.03 3.24 15.92
C THR A 166 -19.42 3.55 15.35
N THR A 167 -19.53 3.67 14.03
CA THR A 167 -20.84 3.56 13.37
C THR A 167 -21.36 2.16 13.65
N ALA A 168 -22.40 2.10 14.49
CA ALA A 168 -23.22 0.91 14.62
C ALA A 168 -23.62 0.44 13.21
N ARG A 169 -23.34 -0.83 12.90
CA ARG A 169 -23.97 -1.49 11.76
C ARG A 169 -25.47 -1.54 12.04
N ALA A 170 -26.24 -0.79 11.26
CA ALA A 170 -27.64 -1.10 11.00
C ALA A 170 -27.70 -2.25 9.98
#